data_AF-A0A3D5ZFE8-F1
#
_entry.id   AF-A0A3D5ZFE8-F1
#
_cell.length_a   1.000
_cell.length_b   1.000
_cell.length_c   1.000
_cell.angle_alpha   90.00
_cell.angle_beta   90.00
_cell.angle_gamma   90.00
#
_symmetry.space_group_name_H-M   'P 1'
#
loop_
_entity.id
_entity.type
_entity.pdbx_description
1 polymer ?
#
loop_
_entity_poly.entity_id
_entity_poly.type
_entity_poly.pdbx_seq_one_letter_code
_entity_poly.pdbx_strand_id
1 'polypeptide(L)'
;MARRIYAVDTENALVVAALLQDSIIRLSDIRHLPKSRQLVVSGSRLDRSHKHPMRQNFLLRVFDVERVRGRGFEKHGYGVLLAMEVGDDDRELWCRFAGGGDLCVSIAALRLQLSDHDQPWLAKALPSHEAST
;
A
#
# COMPACT_ATOMS: atom_id res chain seq x y z
N MET A 1 -3.38 -13.60 14.47
CA MET A 1 -3.57 -12.32 15.20
C MET A 1 -3.46 -11.19 14.20
N ALA A 2 -4.35 -10.19 14.28
CA ALA A 2 -4.29 -9.01 13.41
C ALA A 2 -2.97 -8.24 13.65
N ARG A 3 -2.19 -8.04 12.58
CA ARG A 3 -0.89 -7.37 12.65
C ARG A 3 -1.09 -5.86 12.66
N ARG A 4 -0.27 -5.16 13.44
CA ARG A 4 -0.13 -3.70 13.37
C ARG A 4 1.33 -3.30 13.37
N ILE A 5 1.74 -2.54 12.37
CA ILE A 5 3.12 -2.06 12.16
C ILE A 5 3.09 -0.55 12.08
N TYR A 6 4.10 0.07 12.67
CA TYR A 6 4.41 1.49 12.52
C TYR A 6 5.75 1.61 11.82
N ALA A 7 5.86 2.57 10.90
CA ALA A 7 7.13 2.91 10.28
C ALA A 7 7.35 4.42 10.39
N VAL A 8 8.51 4.81 10.91
CA VAL A 8 8.91 6.21 11.09
C VAL A 8 10.25 6.54 10.42
N ASP A 9 10.82 5.55 9.74
CA ASP A 9 12.06 5.61 8.98
C ASP A 9 11.94 4.71 7.73
N THR A 10 12.91 4.85 6.84
CA THR A 10 12.92 4.17 5.55
C THR A 10 13.10 2.65 5.69
N GLU A 11 13.85 2.18 6.68
CA GLU A 11 14.02 0.75 6.95
C GLU A 11 12.69 0.08 7.32
N ASN A 12 11.92 0.70 8.22
CA ASN A 12 10.60 0.18 8.61
C ASN A 12 9.59 0.35 7.48
N ALA A 13 9.71 1.40 6.66
CA ALA A 13 8.86 1.59 5.49
C ALA A 13 9.09 0.49 4.43
N LEU A 14 10.31 -0.04 4.29
CA LEU A 14 10.59 -1.20 3.43
C LEU A 14 9.84 -2.45 3.90
N VAL A 15 9.69 -2.65 5.22
CA VAL A 15 8.87 -3.76 5.75
C VAL A 15 7.41 -3.60 5.36
N VAL A 16 6.86 -2.37 5.47
CA VAL A 16 5.49 -2.08 5.02
C VAL A 16 5.35 -2.31 3.51
N ALA A 17 6.33 -1.87 2.72
CA ALA A 17 6.34 -2.05 1.27
C ALA A 17 6.30 -3.53 0.88
N ALA A 18 7.17 -4.35 1.50
CA ALA A 18 7.23 -5.78 1.26
C ALA A 18 5.91 -6.49 1.63
N LEU A 19 5.24 -6.06 2.70
CA LEU A 19 3.95 -6.63 3.11
C LEU A 19 2.80 -6.25 2.17
N LEU A 20 2.87 -5.08 1.54
CA LEU A 20 1.85 -4.57 0.64
C LEU A 20 2.10 -4.92 -0.83
N GLN A 21 3.24 -5.51 -1.17
CA GLN A 21 3.52 -5.98 -2.52
C GLN A 21 2.42 -6.94 -3.00
N ASP A 22 1.97 -6.76 -4.25
CA ASP A 22 0.86 -7.46 -4.89
C ASP A 22 -0.51 -7.26 -4.20
N SER A 23 -0.63 -6.21 -3.39
CA SER A 23 -1.92 -5.86 -2.81
C SER A 23 -2.88 -5.35 -3.88
N ILE A 24 -4.14 -5.76 -3.74
CA ILE A 24 -5.24 -5.30 -4.59
C ILE A 24 -5.93 -4.18 -3.85
N ILE A 25 -5.94 -3.00 -4.45
CA ILE A 25 -6.52 -1.78 -3.89
C ILE A 25 -7.57 -1.28 -4.86
N ARG A 26 -8.79 -1.02 -4.38
CA ARG A 26 -9.78 -0.31 -5.17
C ARG A 26 -9.45 1.17 -5.13
N LEU A 27 -9.45 1.86 -6.26
CA LEU A 27 -9.06 3.28 -6.31
C LEU A 27 -10.00 4.18 -5.49
N SER A 28 -11.28 3.82 -5.35
CA SER A 28 -12.23 4.53 -4.47
C SER A 28 -11.91 4.39 -2.98
N ASP A 29 -11.06 3.44 -2.62
CA ASP A 29 -10.67 3.13 -1.25
C ASP A 29 -9.35 3.83 -0.86
N ILE A 30 -8.82 4.68 -1.75
CA ILE A 30 -7.75 5.63 -1.49
C ILE A 30 -8.39 6.97 -1.13
N ARG A 31 -8.27 7.38 0.14
CA ARG A 31 -8.91 8.59 0.66
C ARG A 31 -7.89 9.56 1.24
N HIS A 32 -7.75 10.71 0.61
CA HIS A 32 -6.99 11.84 1.15
C HIS A 32 -7.87 12.68 2.09
N LEU A 33 -7.43 12.85 3.34
CA LEU A 33 -8.07 13.59 4.41
C LEU A 33 -7.22 14.84 4.74
N PRO A 34 -7.35 15.93 3.99
CA PRO A 34 -6.46 17.10 4.13
C PRO A 34 -6.57 17.78 5.50
N LYS A 35 -7.78 17.81 6.08
CA LYS A 35 -8.01 18.40 7.42
C LYS A 35 -7.20 17.72 8.53
N SER A 36 -6.99 16.42 8.42
CA SER A 36 -6.22 15.63 9.38
C SER A 36 -4.82 15.25 8.86
N ARG A 37 -4.39 15.83 7.73
CA ARG A 37 -3.12 15.57 7.04
C ARG A 37 -2.83 14.08 6.88
N GLN A 38 -3.81 13.31 6.41
CA GLN A 38 -3.70 11.86 6.29
C GLN A 38 -4.12 11.36 4.92
N LEU A 39 -3.45 10.31 4.46
CA LEU A 39 -3.94 9.45 3.38
C LEU A 39 -4.26 8.09 3.98
N VAL A 40 -5.45 7.57 3.65
CA VAL A 40 -5.90 6.25 4.07
C VAL A 40 -6.09 5.39 2.83
N VAL A 41 -5.51 4.20 2.83
CA VAL A 41 -5.62 3.20 1.76
C VAL A 41 -6.09 1.90 2.37
N SER A 42 -7.19 1.34 1.87
CA SER A 42 -7.58 -0.03 2.17
C SER A 42 -7.49 -0.94 0.96
N GLY A 43 -7.21 -2.21 1.22
CA GLY A 43 -7.12 -3.22 0.20
C GLY A 43 -6.88 -4.60 0.79
N SER A 44 -6.54 -5.54 -0.07
CA SER A 44 -6.23 -6.91 0.31
C SER A 44 -4.82 -7.29 -0.12
N ARG A 45 -3.99 -7.68 0.85
CA ARG A 45 -2.62 -8.14 0.63
C ARG A 45 -2.53 -9.65 0.72
N LEU A 46 -1.51 -10.24 0.09
CA LEU A 46 -1.18 -11.64 0.36
C LEU A 46 -0.61 -11.77 1.78
N ASP A 47 -1.03 -12.83 2.45
CA ASP A 47 -0.45 -13.26 3.71
C ASP A 47 0.20 -14.63 3.55
N ARG A 48 1.52 -14.63 3.61
CA ARG A 48 2.40 -15.78 3.40
C ARG A 48 2.86 -16.41 4.72
N SER A 49 2.37 -15.96 5.88
CA SER A 49 2.72 -16.56 7.17
C SER A 49 1.98 -17.87 7.48
N HIS A 50 1.05 -18.28 6.61
CA HIS A 50 0.24 -19.47 6.77
C HIS A 50 0.71 -20.60 5.85
N LYS A 51 0.37 -21.86 6.18
CA LYS A 51 0.72 -23.05 5.38
C LYS A 51 0.21 -22.96 3.92
N HIS A 52 -0.95 -22.33 3.74
CA HIS A 52 -1.54 -22.05 2.44
C HIS A 52 -1.58 -20.53 2.24
N PRO A 53 -1.45 -20.03 1.00
CA PRO A 53 -1.50 -18.60 0.74
C PRO A 53 -2.87 -18.04 1.14
N MET A 54 -2.85 -17.06 2.05
CA MET A 54 -4.03 -16.34 2.49
C MET A 54 -4.04 -14.94 1.89
N ARG A 55 -5.20 -14.30 1.94
CA ARG A 55 -5.40 -12.88 1.73
C ARG A 55 -5.86 -12.27 3.04
N GLN A 56 -5.43 -11.05 3.30
CA GLN A 56 -5.72 -10.31 4.52
C GLN A 56 -6.12 -8.89 4.14
N ASN A 57 -7.27 -8.40 4.64
CA ASN A 57 -7.61 -7.00 4.44
C ASN A 57 -6.76 -6.14 5.37
N PHE A 58 -6.27 -5.04 4.82
CA PHE A 58 -5.42 -4.10 5.52
C PHE A 58 -5.94 -2.67 5.40
N LEU A 59 -5.47 -1.84 6.31
CA LEU A 59 -5.58 -0.39 6.28
C LEU A 59 -4.17 0.18 6.42
N LEU A 60 -3.74 0.97 5.43
CA LEU A 60 -2.54 1.78 5.49
C LEU A 60 -2.95 3.23 5.76
N ARG A 61 -2.35 3.82 6.80
CA ARG A 61 -2.44 5.25 7.07
C ARG A 61 -1.07 5.87 6.86
N VAL A 62 -1.02 6.91 6.04
CA VAL A 62 0.11 7.81 5.88
C VAL A 62 -0.23 9.10 6.61
N PHE A 63 0.63 9.53 7.52
CA PHE A 63 0.45 10.76 8.28
C PHE A 63 1.27 11.90 7.69
N ASP A 64 1.06 13.09 8.23
CA ASP A 64 1.81 14.30 7.89
C ASP A 64 1.76 14.66 6.38
N VAL A 65 0.71 14.20 5.69
CA VAL A 65 0.49 14.39 4.25
C VAL A 65 0.23 15.84 3.91
N GLU A 66 0.95 16.34 2.91
CA GLU A 66 0.85 17.70 2.39
C GLU A 66 0.15 17.74 1.04
N ARG A 67 0.44 16.75 0.20
CA ARG A 67 -0.10 16.68 -1.16
C ARG A 67 -0.15 15.25 -1.64
N VAL A 68 -1.17 14.93 -2.43
CA VAL A 68 -1.33 13.65 -3.10
C VAL A 68 -1.48 13.90 -4.59
N ARG A 69 -0.67 13.25 -5.41
CA ARG A 69 -0.69 13.34 -6.88
C ARG A 69 -0.84 11.94 -7.46
N GLY A 70 -1.83 11.73 -8.32
CA GLY A 70 -2.02 10.46 -9.02
C GLY A 70 -2.03 10.66 -10.54
N ARG A 71 -1.50 9.69 -11.29
CA ARG A 71 -1.59 9.64 -12.76
C ARG A 71 -1.74 8.20 -13.24
N GLY A 72 -2.20 8.01 -14.49
CA GLY A 72 -2.26 6.67 -15.11
C GLY A 72 -3.34 5.73 -14.55
N PHE A 73 -4.27 6.24 -13.74
CA PHE A 73 -5.38 5.44 -13.20
C PHE A 73 -6.61 5.50 -14.10
N GLU A 74 -7.20 4.35 -14.38
CA GLU A 74 -8.59 4.29 -14.87
C GLU A 74 -9.54 4.70 -13.73
N LYS A 75 -10.50 5.60 -14.01
CA LYS A 75 -11.32 6.26 -12.97
C LYS A 75 -12.11 5.30 -12.05
N HIS A 76 -12.37 4.07 -12.50
CA HIS A 76 -13.16 3.09 -11.76
C HIS A 76 -12.54 1.71 -11.92
N GLY A 77 -11.53 1.41 -11.09
CA GLY A 77 -10.79 0.16 -11.21
C GLY A 77 -10.14 -0.30 -9.93
N TYR A 78 -9.49 -1.45 -10.03
CA TYR A 78 -8.56 -1.95 -9.05
C TYR A 78 -7.15 -1.70 -9.54
N GLY A 79 -6.27 -1.25 -8.64
CA GLY A 79 -4.83 -1.25 -8.85
C GLY A 79 -4.19 -2.42 -8.11
N VAL A 80 -3.20 -3.06 -8.75
CA VAL A 80 -2.30 -4.00 -8.08
C VAL A 80 -1.03 -3.25 -7.72
N LEU A 81 -0.69 -3.12 -6.44
CA LEU A 81 0.51 -2.43 -5.99
C LEU A 81 1.76 -3.25 -6.33
N LEU A 82 2.62 -2.72 -7.19
CA LEU A 82 3.89 -3.35 -7.57
C LEU A 82 5.02 -2.95 -6.64
N ALA A 83 5.08 -1.68 -6.26
CA ALA A 83 6.13 -1.15 -5.41
C ALA A 83 5.62 0.02 -4.55
N MET A 84 6.18 0.12 -3.35
CA MET A 84 6.08 1.31 -2.51
C MET A 84 7.49 1.73 -2.11
N GLU A 85 7.86 2.97 -2.38
CA GLU A 85 9.23 3.48 -2.23
C GLU A 85 9.21 4.83 -1.52
N VAL A 86 10.17 5.05 -0.62
CA VAL A 86 10.43 6.36 -0.03
C VAL A 86 11.43 7.08 -0.95
N GLY A 87 11.15 8.34 -1.28
CA GLY A 87 12.07 9.18 -2.07
C GLY A 87 13.35 9.54 -1.30
N ASP A 88 14.36 10.03 -2.01
CA ASP A 88 15.72 10.22 -1.47
C ASP A 88 15.82 11.17 -0.26
N ASP A 89 14.83 12.05 -0.06
CA ASP A 89 14.79 13.03 1.04
C ASP A 89 13.80 12.67 2.17
N ASP A 90 13.21 11.47 2.12
CA ASP A 90 12.13 11.00 3.01
C ASP A 90 10.88 11.92 3.02
N ARG A 91 10.69 12.74 1.98
CA ARG A 91 9.52 13.65 1.82
C ARG A 91 8.49 13.19 0.82
N GLU A 92 8.77 12.13 0.08
CA GLU A 92 7.83 11.55 -0.88
C GLU A 92 7.68 10.04 -0.65
N LEU A 93 6.44 9.57 -0.69
CA LEU A 93 6.11 8.15 -0.78
C LEU A 93 5.51 7.88 -2.16
N TRP A 94 6.17 7.01 -2.92
CA TRP A 94 5.77 6.60 -4.25
C TRP A 94 5.11 5.22 -4.20
N CYS A 95 3.91 5.09 -4.75
CA CYS A 95 3.23 3.82 -4.94
C CYS A 95 3.01 3.59 -6.44
N ARG A 96 3.63 2.54 -6.99
CA ARG A 96 3.51 2.15 -8.39
C ARG A 96 2.53 0.98 -8.53
N PHE A 97 1.61 1.09 -9.48
CA PHE A 97 0.58 0.11 -9.74
C PHE A 97 0.74 -0.54 -11.11
N ALA A 98 0.34 -1.80 -11.21
CA ALA A 98 0.22 -2.47 -12.50
C ALA A 98 -0.75 -1.72 -13.41
N GLY A 99 -0.45 -1.69 -14.71
CA GLY A 99 -1.18 -0.88 -15.68
C GLY A 99 -0.71 0.57 -15.80
N GLY A 100 0.38 0.95 -15.11
CA GLY A 100 1.03 2.27 -15.27
C GLY A 100 0.47 3.37 -14.37
N GLY A 101 -0.34 3.02 -13.37
CA GLY A 101 -0.82 3.96 -12.36
C GLY A 101 0.28 4.32 -11.36
N ASP A 102 0.50 5.61 -11.11
CA ASP A 102 1.45 6.09 -10.11
C ASP A 102 0.74 7.01 -9.12
N LEU A 103 1.01 6.83 -7.83
CA LEU A 103 0.61 7.72 -6.75
C LEU A 103 1.86 8.24 -6.04
N CYS A 104 1.99 9.56 -5.92
CA CYS A 104 3.02 10.24 -5.16
C CYS A 104 2.37 11.00 -4.00
N VAL A 105 2.85 10.76 -2.78
CA VAL A 105 2.38 11.39 -1.55
C VAL A 105 3.52 12.22 -0.97
N SER A 106 3.38 13.54 -1.01
CA SER A 106 4.31 14.45 -0.34
C SER A 106 3.96 14.50 1.15
N ILE A 107 4.96 14.34 2.01
CA ILE A 107 4.82 14.25 3.46
C ILE A 107 5.82 15.16 4.18
N ALA A 108 5.41 15.73 5.32
CA ALA A 108 6.30 16.51 6.17
C ALA A 108 7.20 15.65 7.07
N ALA A 109 6.85 14.39 7.27
CA ALA A 109 7.67 13.40 7.96
C ALA A 109 7.20 12.00 7.57
N LEU A 110 8.14 11.05 7.46
CA LEU A 110 7.81 9.65 7.24
C LEU A 110 7.13 9.09 8.49
N ARG A 111 5.83 8.80 8.36
CA ARG A 111 5.05 8.12 9.39
C ARG A 111 3.93 7.32 8.76
N LEU A 112 4.02 6.00 8.89
CA LEU A 112 3.07 5.03 8.37
C LEU A 112 2.50 4.18 9.50
N GLN A 113 1.24 3.77 9.37
CA GLN A 113 0.63 2.72 10.17
C GLN A 113 -0.06 1.73 9.24
N LEU A 114 0.37 0.47 9.29
CA LEU A 114 -0.29 -0.66 8.63
C LEU A 114 -1.05 -1.47 9.68
N SER A 115 -2.31 -1.78 9.44
CA SER A 115 -3.12 -2.65 10.30
C SER A 115 -3.98 -3.62 9.52
N ASP A 116 -4.02 -4.88 9.94
CA ASP A 116 -5.00 -5.86 9.50
C ASP A 116 -6.29 -5.72 10.33
N HIS A 117 -7.49 -5.86 9.73
CA HIS A 117 -8.76 -5.58 10.43
C HIS A 117 -9.82 -6.68 10.34
N ASP A 118 -9.48 -7.85 9.79
CA ASP A 118 -10.34 -9.03 9.76
C ASP A 118 -9.53 -10.33 9.83
N GLN A 119 -10.21 -11.47 9.70
CA GLN A 119 -9.55 -12.77 9.62
C GLN A 119 -9.05 -13.03 8.19
N PRO A 120 -7.85 -13.61 8.02
CA PRO A 120 -7.37 -14.00 6.71
C PRO A 120 -8.28 -15.04 6.06
N TRP A 121 -8.38 -15.02 4.73
CA TRP A 121 -9.12 -16.02 3.95
C TRP A 121 -8.26 -16.62 2.85
N LEU A 122 -8.64 -17.81 2.36
CA LEU A 122 -7.87 -18.52 1.33
C LEU A 122 -7.73 -17.67 0.05
N ALA A 123 -6.49 -17.51 -0.43
CA ALA A 123 -6.23 -16.84 -1.69
C ALA A 123 -6.72 -17.72 -2.85
N LYS A 124 -7.68 -17.22 -3.64
CA LYS A 124 -8.18 -17.91 -4.84
C LYS A 124 -7.18 -17.93 -6.00
N ALA A 125 -6.29 -16.93 -6.03
CA ALA A 125 -5.27 -16.76 -7.04
C ALA A 125 -4.03 -16.09 -6.44
N LEU A 126 -2.87 -16.48 -6.95
CA LEU A 126 -1.60 -15.84 -6.68
C LEU A 126 -1.20 -14.96 -7.89
N PRO A 127 -0.49 -13.84 -7.66
CA PRO A 127 0.17 -13.10 -8.72
C PRO A 127 1.07 -14.03 -9.51
N SER A 128 0.94 -14.00 -10.82
CA SER A 128 1.87 -14.63 -11.75
C SER A 128 2.70 -13.50 -12.36
N HIS A 129 3.96 -13.44 -11.97
CA HIS A 129 4.95 -12.58 -12.62
C HIS A 129 5.70 -13.50 -13.57
N GLU A 130 5.36 -13.49 -14.87
CA GLU A 130 6.27 -14.07 -15.85
C GLU A 130 7.58 -13.28 -15.76
N ALA A 131 8.68 -13.95 -15.41
CA ALA A 131 9.99 -13.36 -15.51
C ALA A 131 10.23 -13.08 -16.99
N SER A 132 9.99 -11.84 -17.40
CA SER A 132 10.35 -11.38 -18.74
C SER A 132 11.85 -11.59 -18.88
N THR A 133 12.22 -12.62 -19.64
CA THR A 133 13.60 -12.98 -19.98
C THR A 133 14.03 -12.15 -21.18
#